data_AF-K2BA41-F1
#
_entry.id   AF-K2BA41-F1
#
_cell.length_a   1.000
_cell.length_b   1.000
_cell.length_c   1.000
_cell.angle_alpha   90.00
_cell.angle_beta   90.00
_cell.angle_gamma   90.00
#
_symmetry.space_group_name_H-M   'P 1'
#
loop_
_entity.id
_entity.type
_entity.pdbx_description
1 polymer ?
#
loop_
_entity_poly.entity_id
_entity_poly.type
_entity_poly.pdbx_seq_one_letter_code
_entity_poly.pdbx_strand_id
1 'polypeptide(L)'
;MSRLEIQLDQLRRDYRVPAILTVFFTILLLFVIGNSVAELMSHHAKITAVKMQPITLLPQLADLHLLGAYRSTADNLPTTQLQLTLEGTIVLLDHPKQSRALIAAPNEPAQVYQIGDALPGNATVTDIAKHYVVINDNGSLEKLPLPIQLINNVE
;
A
#
# COMPACT_ATOMS: atom_id res chain seq x y z
N MET A 1 27.42 -33.19 31.35
CA MET A 1 27.64 -31.73 31.18
C MET A 1 27.93 -31.47 29.72
N SER A 2 27.15 -30.59 29.12
CA SER A 2 26.99 -30.56 27.67
C SER A 2 28.24 -29.95 27.01
N ARG A 3 28.68 -30.53 25.89
CA ARG A 3 29.84 -30.06 25.11
C ARG A 3 29.76 -28.57 24.75
N LEU A 4 28.54 -28.01 24.73
CA LEU A 4 28.27 -26.59 24.47
C LEU A 4 28.76 -25.69 25.61
N GLU A 5 28.54 -26.06 26.87
CA GLU A 5 28.93 -25.23 28.03
C GLU A 5 30.45 -25.04 28.13
N ILE A 6 31.23 -26.07 27.77
CA ILE A 6 32.70 -26.01 27.75
C ILE A 6 33.21 -25.01 26.69
N GLN A 7 32.46 -24.80 25.60
CA GLN A 7 32.86 -23.85 24.55
C GLN A 7 32.53 -22.40 24.90
N LEU A 8 31.44 -22.14 25.64
CA LEU A 8 31.12 -20.79 26.12
C LEU A 8 32.15 -20.26 27.13
N ASP A 9 32.70 -21.15 27.97
CA ASP A 9 33.70 -20.77 28.99
C ASP A 9 35.09 -20.49 28.38
N GLN A 10 35.43 -21.18 27.29
CA GLN A 10 36.64 -20.88 26.50
C GLN A 10 36.50 -19.56 25.73
N LEU A 11 35.32 -19.28 25.18
CA LEU A 11 35.04 -18.05 24.42
C LEU A 11 35.07 -16.79 25.31
N ARG A 12 34.73 -16.91 26.60
CA ARG A 12 34.78 -15.81 27.58
C ARG A 12 36.19 -15.49 28.07
N ARG A 13 37.10 -16.46 28.06
CA ARG A 13 38.47 -16.32 28.60
C ARG A 13 39.44 -15.63 27.63
N ASP A 14 39.13 -15.65 26.33
CA ASP A 14 39.94 -15.00 25.30
C ASP A 14 39.54 -13.53 25.12
N TYR A 15 40.37 -12.62 25.65
CA TYR A 15 40.28 -11.17 25.45
C TYR A 15 40.27 -10.75 23.96
N ARG A 16 40.65 -11.66 23.06
CA ARG A 16 40.65 -11.47 21.60
C ARG A 16 39.24 -11.51 21.02
N VAL A 17 38.30 -12.24 21.61
CA VAL A 17 36.92 -12.37 21.11
C VAL A 17 36.18 -11.03 21.12
N PRO A 18 36.14 -10.24 22.21
CA PRO A 18 35.51 -8.93 22.18
C PRO A 18 36.22 -7.96 21.22
N ALA A 19 37.55 -8.05 21.09
CA ALA A 19 38.30 -7.23 20.15
C ALA A 19 38.00 -7.57 18.68
N ILE A 20 37.86 -8.86 18.35
CA ILE A 20 37.45 -9.30 17.00
C ILE A 20 36.01 -8.85 16.71
N LEU A 21 35.12 -8.93 17.70
CA LEU A 21 33.73 -8.51 17.55
C LEU A 21 33.61 -6.99 17.34
N THR A 22 34.37 -6.17 18.08
CA THR A 22 34.37 -4.71 17.87
C THR A 22 34.95 -4.36 16.51
N VAL A 23 36.06 -4.97 16.10
CA VAL A 23 36.64 -4.77 14.77
C VAL A 23 35.64 -5.17 13.68
N PHE A 24 34.99 -6.32 13.81
CA PHE A 24 33.96 -6.75 12.86
C PHE A 24 32.78 -5.78 12.80
N PHE A 25 32.26 -5.34 13.95
CA PHE A 25 31.17 -4.37 14.02
C PHE A 25 31.57 -3.01 13.43
N THR A 26 32.79 -2.54 13.68
CA THR A 26 33.29 -1.30 13.06
C THR A 26 33.44 -1.40 11.56
N ILE A 27 33.91 -2.54 11.04
CA ILE A 27 34.02 -2.80 9.60
C ILE A 27 32.63 -2.84 8.97
N LEU A 28 31.67 -3.53 9.63
CA LEU A 28 30.27 -3.59 9.19
C LEU A 28 29.65 -2.19 9.14
N LEU A 29 29.87 -1.37 10.18
CA LEU A 29 29.33 -0.02 10.27
C LEU A 29 29.91 0.90 9.18
N LEU A 30 31.21 0.81 8.90
CA LEU A 30 31.84 1.54 7.78
C LEU A 30 31.28 1.10 6.42
N PHE A 31 31.03 -0.19 6.23
CA PHE A 31 30.46 -0.72 4.99
C PHE A 31 29.04 -0.18 4.75
N VAL A 32 28.18 -0.16 5.79
CA VAL A 32 26.81 0.37 5.69
C VAL A 32 26.83 1.86 5.34
N ILE A 33 27.65 2.66 6.01
CA ILE A 33 27.75 4.11 5.75
C ILE A 33 28.23 4.38 4.32
N GLY A 34 29.23 3.63 3.83
CA GLY A 34 29.73 3.78 2.47
C GLY A 34 28.66 3.54 1.41
N ASN A 35 27.84 2.49 1.57
CA ASN A 35 26.75 2.19 0.66
C ASN A 35 25.67 3.28 0.66
N SER A 36 25.33 3.83 1.83
CA SER A 36 24.32 4.90 1.93
C SER A 36 24.77 6.22 1.30
N VAL A 37 26.05 6.59 1.41
CA VAL A 37 26.58 7.81 0.77
C VAL A 37 26.66 7.65 -0.74
N ALA A 38 27.04 6.46 -1.22
CA ALA A 38 27.06 6.15 -2.65
C ALA A 38 25.67 6.24 -3.27
N GLU A 39 24.64 5.79 -2.55
CA GLU A 39 23.24 5.90 -2.96
C GLU A 39 22.76 7.35 -3.00
N LEU A 40 23.20 8.20 -2.05
CA LEU A 40 22.88 9.63 -2.10
C LEU A 40 23.58 10.33 -3.29
N MET A 41 24.84 9.98 -3.56
CA MET A 41 25.63 10.56 -4.64
C MET A 41 25.15 10.13 -6.04
N SER A 42 24.62 8.92 -6.20
CA SER A 42 24.09 8.44 -7.48
C SER A 42 22.75 9.06 -7.87
N HIS A 43 22.04 9.69 -6.92
CA HIS A 43 20.80 10.43 -7.17
C HIS A 43 21.01 11.90 -7.56
N HIS A 44 22.25 12.35 -7.78
CA HIS A 44 22.52 13.66 -8.37
C HIS A 44 22.26 13.58 -9.87
N ALA A 45 20.97 13.57 -10.19
CA ALA A 45 20.43 13.56 -11.53
C ALA A 45 21.14 14.61 -12.38
N LYS A 46 21.56 14.20 -13.58
CA LYS A 46 21.93 15.10 -14.66
C LYS A 46 20.85 16.17 -14.78
N ILE A 47 21.12 17.38 -14.30
CA ILE A 47 20.28 18.53 -14.63
C ILE A 47 20.63 18.88 -16.08
N THR A 48 20.04 18.15 -17.01
CA THR A 48 20.02 18.52 -18.41
C THR A 48 19.18 19.79 -18.49
N ALA A 49 19.81 20.91 -18.83
CA ALA A 49 19.11 22.16 -19.10
C ALA A 49 18.05 21.93 -20.18
N VAL A 50 16.78 21.89 -19.76
CA VAL A 50 15.64 21.80 -20.67
C VAL A 50 15.56 23.11 -21.43
N LYS A 51 15.69 23.04 -22.76
CA LYS A 51 15.43 24.16 -23.67
C LYS A 51 14.01 24.66 -23.40
N MET A 52 13.88 25.88 -22.86
CA MET A 52 12.59 26.51 -22.56
C MET A 52 11.77 26.61 -23.84
N GLN A 53 10.73 25.78 -23.93
CA GLN A 53 9.65 25.95 -24.87
C GLN A 53 8.51 26.71 -24.19
N PRO A 54 7.76 27.54 -24.96
CA PRO A 54 6.73 28.40 -24.41
C PRO A 54 5.65 27.58 -23.72
N ILE A 55 5.36 27.98 -22.49
CA ILE A 55 4.56 27.23 -21.54
C ILE A 55 3.09 27.29 -21.98
N THR A 56 2.59 26.22 -22.58
CA THR A 56 1.15 25.98 -22.73
C THR A 56 0.66 25.43 -21.39
N LEU A 57 0.33 26.35 -20.47
CA LEU A 57 0.23 26.17 -19.02
C LEU A 57 -0.86 25.22 -18.49
N LEU A 58 -1.66 24.57 -19.32
CA LEU A 58 -2.91 23.92 -18.87
C LEU A 58 -2.80 22.42 -18.57
N PRO A 59 -2.24 21.54 -19.43
CA PRO A 59 -2.25 20.11 -19.17
C PRO A 59 -1.18 19.64 -18.16
N GLN A 60 -0.06 20.36 -18.04
CA GLN A 60 1.07 19.91 -17.20
C GLN A 60 0.87 20.19 -15.71
N LEU A 61 0.06 21.17 -15.33
CA LEU A 61 -0.18 21.50 -13.93
C LEU A 61 -1.04 20.42 -13.24
N ALA A 62 -1.89 19.72 -14.01
CA ALA A 62 -2.71 18.61 -13.52
C ALA A 62 -1.87 17.37 -13.15
N ASP A 63 -0.76 17.14 -13.86
CA ASP A 63 0.07 15.94 -13.72
C ASP A 63 0.99 15.98 -12.48
N LEU A 64 1.21 17.20 -11.94
CA LEU A 64 2.11 17.45 -10.82
C LEU A 64 1.47 17.20 -9.44
N HIS A 65 0.20 16.76 -9.34
CA HIS A 65 -0.50 16.41 -8.08
C HIS A 65 -0.35 17.44 -6.93
N LEU A 66 0.04 18.70 -7.21
CA LEU A 66 0.40 19.72 -6.20
C LEU A 66 -0.79 20.24 -5.39
N LEU A 67 -2.00 19.91 -5.84
CA LEU A 67 -3.26 20.29 -5.21
C LEU A 67 -3.86 19.13 -4.39
N GLY A 68 -3.03 18.12 -4.10
CA GLY A 68 -3.50 16.81 -3.66
C GLY A 68 -3.89 15.95 -4.86
N ALA A 69 -3.73 14.64 -4.75
CA ALA A 69 -4.40 13.74 -5.67
C ALA A 69 -5.90 14.00 -5.54
N TYR A 70 -6.53 14.50 -6.60
CA TYR A 70 -7.98 14.53 -6.71
C TYR A 70 -8.45 13.07 -6.73
N ARG A 71 -8.56 12.47 -5.53
CA ARG A 71 -9.47 11.36 -5.32
C ARG A 71 -10.84 12.00 -5.51
N SER A 72 -11.42 11.81 -6.69
CA SER A 72 -12.83 12.06 -6.93
C SER A 72 -13.57 11.57 -5.70
N THR A 73 -14.09 12.50 -4.91
CA THR A 73 -14.61 12.19 -3.58
C THR A 73 -15.71 11.17 -3.80
N ALA A 74 -15.47 9.92 -3.40
CA ALA A 74 -16.46 8.85 -3.54
C ALA A 74 -17.77 9.17 -2.81
N ASP A 75 -17.76 10.19 -1.95
CA ASP A 75 -18.96 10.80 -1.37
C ASP A 75 -19.97 11.24 -2.44
N ASN A 76 -19.52 11.76 -3.58
CA ASN A 76 -20.38 12.22 -4.67
C ASN A 76 -20.75 11.12 -5.68
N LEU A 77 -20.22 9.91 -5.54
CA LEU A 77 -20.60 8.80 -6.43
C LEU A 77 -22.01 8.30 -6.07
N PRO A 78 -22.86 8.02 -7.07
CA PRO A 78 -24.15 7.40 -6.84
C PRO A 78 -23.97 6.02 -6.20
N THR A 79 -24.88 5.67 -5.29
CA THR A 79 -24.95 4.31 -4.75
C THR A 79 -25.34 3.36 -5.87
N THR A 80 -24.67 2.20 -5.94
CA THR A 80 -24.92 1.22 -6.98
C THR A 80 -26.32 0.64 -6.92
N GLN A 81 -26.88 0.37 -8.10
CA GLN A 81 -28.18 -0.30 -8.24
C GLN A 81 -28.02 -1.82 -8.40
N LEU A 82 -26.79 -2.31 -8.53
CA LEU A 82 -26.51 -3.73 -8.57
C LEU A 82 -26.93 -4.39 -7.26
N GLN A 83 -27.55 -5.57 -7.36
CA GLN A 83 -27.99 -6.36 -6.19
C GLN A 83 -26.82 -7.08 -5.51
N LEU A 84 -25.70 -6.38 -5.33
CA LEU A 84 -24.52 -6.89 -4.64
C LEU A 84 -24.56 -6.44 -3.18
N THR A 85 -24.05 -7.26 -2.28
CA THR A 85 -23.89 -6.90 -0.87
C THR A 85 -22.42 -6.94 -0.52
N LEU A 86 -21.89 -5.81 -0.05
CA LEU A 86 -20.55 -5.76 0.53
C LEU A 86 -20.63 -6.28 1.96
N GLU A 87 -19.91 -7.36 2.27
CA GLU A 87 -19.89 -7.92 3.63
C GLU A 87 -18.72 -7.41 4.46
N GLY A 88 -17.62 -7.03 3.81
CA GLY A 88 -16.47 -6.47 4.50
C GLY A 88 -15.36 -6.00 3.58
N THR A 89 -14.44 -5.20 4.11
CA THR A 89 -13.24 -4.76 3.40
C THR A 89 -12.00 -4.81 4.29
N ILE A 90 -10.86 -5.07 3.67
CA ILE A 90 -9.53 -4.99 4.26
C ILE A 90 -8.74 -4.00 3.42
N VAL A 91 -8.38 -2.86 4.00
CA VAL A 91 -7.70 -1.77 3.31
C VAL A 91 -6.26 -1.67 3.79
N LEU A 92 -5.31 -1.77 2.86
CA LEU A 92 -3.88 -1.55 3.13
C LEU A 92 -3.50 -0.16 2.61
N LEU A 93 -3.24 0.79 3.52
CA LEU A 93 -2.93 2.17 3.16
C LEU A 93 -1.64 2.30 2.34
N ASP A 94 -0.60 1.56 2.72
CA ASP A 94 0.70 1.62 2.03
C ASP A 94 0.65 0.92 0.67
N HIS A 95 -0.21 -0.10 0.52
CA HIS A 95 -0.32 -0.95 -0.66
C HIS A 95 -1.79 -1.12 -1.10
N PRO A 96 -2.44 -0.07 -1.64
CA PRO A 96 -3.87 -0.08 -1.90
C PRO A 96 -4.32 -1.18 -2.87
N LYS A 97 -3.47 -1.58 -3.84
CA LYS A 97 -3.74 -2.70 -4.77
C LYS A 97 -3.83 -4.08 -4.09
N GLN A 98 -3.27 -4.20 -2.88
CA GLN A 98 -3.37 -5.43 -2.08
C GLN A 98 -4.61 -5.44 -1.17
N SER A 99 -5.41 -4.37 -1.19
CA SER A 99 -6.69 -4.34 -0.48
C SER A 99 -7.64 -5.41 -1.01
N ARG A 100 -8.58 -5.83 -0.16
CA ARG A 100 -9.53 -6.90 -0.44
C ARG A 100 -10.94 -6.48 -0.03
N ALA A 101 -11.93 -6.91 -0.80
CA ALA A 101 -13.33 -6.74 -0.51
C ALA A 101 -14.04 -8.10 -0.53
N LEU A 102 -14.90 -8.36 0.43
CA LEU A 102 -15.75 -9.53 0.48
C LEU A 102 -17.14 -9.13 -0.01
N ILE A 103 -17.53 -9.59 -1.20
CA ILE A 103 -18.77 -9.19 -1.87
C ILE A 103 -19.61 -10.43 -2.17
N ALA A 104 -20.88 -10.40 -1.80
CA ALA A 104 -21.87 -11.43 -2.12
C ALA A 104 -22.75 -10.97 -3.27
N ALA A 105 -23.00 -11.88 -4.22
CA ALA A 105 -23.99 -11.70 -5.28
C ALA A 105 -25.30 -12.42 -4.93
N PRO A 106 -26.42 -12.09 -5.59
CA PRO A 106 -27.70 -12.74 -5.32
C PRO A 106 -27.59 -14.25 -5.51
N ASN A 107 -27.91 -15.00 -4.46
CA ASN A 107 -27.88 -16.47 -4.45
C ASN A 107 -26.49 -17.11 -4.59
N GLU A 108 -25.42 -16.33 -4.46
CA GLU A 108 -24.04 -16.84 -4.46
C GLU A 108 -23.35 -16.53 -3.12
N PRO A 109 -22.45 -17.41 -2.64
CA PRO A 109 -21.68 -17.12 -1.44
C PRO A 109 -20.73 -15.93 -1.68
N ALA A 110 -20.41 -15.21 -0.60
CA ALA A 110 -19.49 -14.09 -0.69
C ALA A 110 -18.09 -14.51 -1.18
N GLN A 111 -17.53 -13.75 -2.10
CA GLN A 111 -16.21 -13.96 -2.67
C GLN A 111 -15.28 -12.78 -2.39
N VAL A 112 -13.98 -13.07 -2.38
CA VAL A 112 -12.94 -12.06 -2.16
C VAL A 112 -12.52 -11.48 -3.50
N TYR A 113 -12.65 -10.17 -3.63
CA TYR A 113 -12.25 -9.38 -4.80
C TYR A 113 -11.14 -8.40 -4.46
N GLN A 114 -10.35 -8.05 -5.46
CA GLN A 114 -9.32 -7.02 -5.43
C GLN A 114 -9.54 -5.99 -6.54
N ILE A 115 -8.78 -4.89 -6.51
CA ILE A 115 -8.86 -3.85 -7.53
C ILE A 115 -8.54 -4.44 -8.91
N GLY A 116 -9.43 -4.22 -9.88
CA GLY A 116 -9.36 -4.74 -11.24
C GLY A 116 -10.16 -6.02 -11.48
N ASP A 117 -10.67 -6.68 -10.44
CA ASP A 117 -11.47 -7.89 -10.63
C ASP A 117 -12.86 -7.56 -11.21
N ALA A 118 -13.39 -8.51 -11.99
CA ALA A 118 -14.74 -8.45 -12.52
C ALA A 118 -15.75 -8.94 -11.47
N LEU A 119 -16.83 -8.18 -11.32
CA LEU A 119 -17.98 -8.51 -10.50
C LEU A 119 -19.10 -9.08 -11.38
N PRO A 120 -20.01 -9.89 -10.80
CA PRO A 120 -21.25 -10.26 -11.46
C PRO A 120 -22.03 -9.01 -11.90
N GLY A 121 -22.54 -9.02 -13.14
CA GLY A 121 -23.22 -7.86 -13.72
C GLY A 121 -22.35 -6.95 -14.60
N ASN A 122 -21.19 -7.43 -15.08
CA ASN A 122 -20.24 -6.69 -15.94
C ASN A 122 -19.59 -5.46 -15.27
N ALA A 123 -19.66 -5.38 -13.95
CA ALA A 123 -18.97 -4.33 -13.20
C ALA A 123 -17.52 -4.74 -12.89
N THR A 124 -16.66 -3.76 -12.62
CA THR A 124 -15.25 -4.01 -12.23
C THR A 124 -14.87 -3.20 -11.01
N VAL A 125 -14.10 -3.78 -10.09
CA VAL A 125 -13.66 -3.09 -8.88
C VAL A 125 -12.59 -2.05 -9.24
N THR A 126 -12.86 -0.78 -8.94
CA THR A 126 -11.96 0.33 -9.25
C THR A 126 -11.19 0.82 -8.01
N ASP A 127 -11.82 0.84 -6.85
CA ASP A 127 -11.18 1.21 -5.57
C ASP A 127 -11.84 0.49 -4.39
N ILE A 128 -11.08 0.24 -3.32
CA ILE A 128 -11.56 -0.43 -2.10
C ILE A 128 -11.31 0.49 -0.90
N ALA A 129 -12.39 0.95 -0.27
CA ALA A 129 -12.34 1.81 0.90
C ALA A 129 -12.89 1.08 2.15
N LYS A 130 -12.74 1.73 3.31
CA LYS A 130 -13.08 1.14 4.61
C LYS A 130 -14.58 0.84 4.78
N HIS A 131 -15.44 1.61 4.12
CA HIS A 131 -16.90 1.52 4.29
C HIS A 131 -17.66 1.38 2.97
N TYR A 132 -16.95 1.32 1.84
CA TYR A 132 -17.55 1.16 0.52
C TYR A 132 -16.49 0.64 -0.46
N VAL A 133 -16.96 0.12 -1.58
CA VAL A 133 -16.14 -0.25 -2.74
C VAL A 133 -16.62 0.58 -3.92
N VAL A 134 -15.69 1.14 -4.71
CA VAL A 134 -16.01 1.83 -5.95
C VAL A 134 -15.95 0.81 -7.08
N ILE A 135 -17.01 0.74 -7.86
CA ILE A 135 -17.13 -0.15 -9.01
C ILE A 135 -17.37 0.67 -10.27
N ASN A 136 -16.93 0.14 -11.40
CA ASN A 136 -17.25 0.66 -12.71
C ASN A 136 -18.26 -0.29 -13.35
N ASP A 137 -19.50 0.14 -13.46
CA ASP A 137 -20.57 -0.54 -14.19
C ASP A 137 -20.72 0.09 -15.57
N ASN A 138 -20.23 -0.60 -16.62
CA ASN A 138 -20.36 -0.18 -18.02
C ASN A 138 -19.92 1.27 -18.32
N GLY A 139 -18.92 1.78 -17.59
CA GLY A 139 -18.39 3.15 -17.72
C GLY A 139 -18.91 4.13 -16.68
N SER A 140 -19.92 3.75 -15.89
CA SER A 140 -20.44 4.53 -14.77
C SER A 140 -19.73 4.14 -13.47
N LEU A 141 -19.12 5.10 -12.78
CA LEU A 141 -18.54 4.85 -11.46
C LEU A 141 -19.61 4.95 -10.38
N GLU A 142 -19.77 3.88 -9.62
CA GLU A 142 -20.77 3.75 -8.56
C GLU A 142 -20.12 3.29 -7.25
N LYS A 143 -20.76 3.60 -6.11
CA LYS A 143 -20.33 3.11 -4.80
C LYS A 143 -21.21 1.96 -4.32
N LEU A 144 -20.59 0.87 -3.88
CA LEU A 144 -21.22 -0.21 -3.15
C LEU A 144 -20.93 -0.01 -1.64
N PRO A 145 -21.89 0.53 -0.85
CA PRO A 145 -21.67 0.78 0.56
C PRO A 145 -21.73 -0.50 1.39
N LEU A 146 -21.00 -0.51 2.50
CA LEU A 146 -21.13 -1.54 3.53
C LEU A 146 -22.47 -1.35 4.27
N PRO A 147 -23.30 -2.39 4.43
CA PRO A 147 -24.56 -2.30 5.15
C PRO A 147 -24.29 -1.97 6.61
N ILE A 148 -24.83 -0.83 7.07
CA ILE A 148 -24.76 -0.43 8.48
C ILE A 148 -26.02 -0.98 9.15
N GLN A 149 -25.84 -1.90 10.10
CA GLN A 149 -26.95 -2.31 10.96
C GLN A 149 -27.21 -1.20 11.99
N LEU A 150 -28.31 -0.48 11.82
CA LEU A 150 -28.81 0.44 12.83
C LEU A 150 -29.34 -0.41 13.99
N ILE A 151 -28.60 -0.44 15.10
CA ILE A 151 -29.07 -1.01 16.35
C ILE A 151 -30.20 -0.10 16.87
N ASN A 152 -31.44 -0.47 16.58
CA ASN A 152 -32.59 0.16 17.19
C ASN A 152 -32.71 -0.41 18.60
N ASN A 153 -32.37 0.39 19.61
CA ASN A 153 -32.66 0.03 21.00
C ASN A 153 -34.17 -0.07 21.15
N VAL A 154 -34.66 -1.30 21.29
CA VAL A 154 -36.04 -1.58 21.69
C VAL A 154 -36.15 -1.17 23.16
N GLU A 155 -37.01 -0.20 23.42
CA GLU A 155 -37.40 0.31 24.75
C GLU A 155 -38.18 -0.73 25.56
#